data_AF-A0AAD4RWV5-F1
#
_entry.id   AF-A0AAD4RWV5-F1
#
_cell.length_a   1.000
_cell.length_b   1.000
_cell.length_c   1.000
_cell.angle_alpha   90.00
_cell.angle_beta   90.00
_cell.angle_gamma   90.00
#
_symmetry.space_group_name_H-M   'P 1'
#
loop_
_entity.id
_entity.type
_entity.pdbx_description
1 polymer ?
#
loop_
_entity_poly.entity_id
_entity_poly.type
_entity_poly.pdbx_seq_one_letter_code
_entity_poly.pdbx_strand_id
1 'polypeptide(L)'
;MGETIQKMQKLRLECETEIPVQLQRATSALTSFRNSLDFIKLKSEQTSQNQEKLGQLKTRSRELEDELVKALAVKTDKEATRMDLNDSVLAAKARIEELKRIVQIKTAKEEEYGAIISRQSMAIEAQEEKVKKNTDHKESTEDAISWYNKVLGFRIEGGRGVKFIFNNINTEHPHEEYSFIVRHEDNTYTLLDCHPFLEDTKELVQELNRTNGLFKFVRIMREKFQAAVSIGYPDQAISVHPESATVSISAPTSSVSANGSESRNEQNQLPGQPGALEIRNKKVKRVGVEKSQILSPASASSHRRSPRLLASNRAKNN
;
A
#
# COMPACT_ATOMS: atom_id res chain seq x y z
N MET A 1 -71.51 -86.18 -111.30
CA MET A 1 -70.40 -85.20 -111.45
C MET A 1 -70.82 -83.73 -111.28
N GLY A 2 -72.04 -83.31 -111.64
CA GLY A 2 -72.44 -81.89 -111.54
C GLY A 2 -72.39 -81.28 -110.13
N GLU A 3 -73.04 -81.90 -109.14
CA GLU A 3 -73.11 -81.35 -107.76
C GLU A 3 -71.75 -81.07 -107.13
N THR A 4 -70.74 -81.91 -107.38
CA THR A 4 -69.40 -81.75 -106.81
C THR A 4 -68.72 -80.49 -107.32
N ILE A 5 -68.91 -80.15 -108.60
CA ILE A 5 -68.40 -78.93 -109.21
C ILE A 5 -69.11 -77.71 -108.60
N GLN A 6 -70.44 -77.78 -108.47
CA GLN A 6 -71.25 -76.68 -107.94
C GLN A 6 -70.99 -76.41 -106.44
N LYS A 7 -70.76 -77.46 -105.65
CA LYS A 7 -70.31 -77.34 -104.25
C LYS A 7 -68.91 -76.73 -104.14
N MET A 8 -67.96 -77.11 -105.00
CA MET A 8 -66.64 -76.46 -105.04
C MET A 8 -66.72 -74.99 -105.47
N GLN A 9 -67.60 -74.63 -106.41
CA GLN A 9 -67.81 -73.22 -106.79
C GLN A 9 -68.39 -72.40 -105.63
N LYS A 10 -69.35 -72.94 -104.86
CA LYS A 10 -69.89 -72.25 -103.67
C LYS A 10 -68.83 -72.04 -102.59
N LEU A 11 -68.09 -73.10 -102.22
CA LEU A 11 -67.00 -73.02 -101.25
C LEU A 11 -65.89 -72.03 -101.69
N ARG A 12 -65.58 -72.00 -102.99
CA ARG A 12 -64.65 -71.04 -103.57
C ARG A 12 -65.13 -69.60 -103.40
N LEU A 13 -66.40 -69.33 -103.71
CA LEU A 13 -66.98 -67.98 -103.57
C LEU A 13 -67.04 -67.54 -102.10
N GLU A 14 -67.38 -68.46 -101.19
CA GLU A 14 -67.36 -68.21 -99.74
C GLU A 14 -65.95 -67.82 -99.27
N CYS A 15 -64.92 -68.60 -99.65
CA CYS A 15 -63.51 -68.25 -99.41
C CYS A 15 -63.11 -66.90 -100.01
N GLU A 16 -63.45 -66.64 -101.29
CA GLU A 16 -63.12 -65.38 -101.98
C GLU A 16 -63.76 -64.15 -101.29
N THR A 17 -64.92 -64.31 -100.63
CA THR A 17 -65.54 -63.25 -99.81
C THR A 17 -65.00 -63.14 -98.38
N GLU A 18 -64.61 -64.24 -97.73
CA GLU A 18 -64.16 -64.20 -96.33
C GLU A 18 -62.68 -63.79 -96.19
N ILE A 19 -61.81 -64.17 -97.14
CA ILE A 19 -60.39 -63.79 -97.16
C ILE A 19 -60.16 -62.28 -96.93
N PRO A 20 -60.80 -61.34 -97.67
CA PRO A 20 -60.58 -59.91 -97.45
C PRO A 20 -61.11 -59.43 -96.09
N VAL A 21 -62.20 -60.00 -95.57
CA VAL A 21 -62.76 -59.64 -94.24
C VAL A 21 -61.81 -60.08 -93.12
N GLN A 22 -61.25 -61.29 -93.21
CA GLN A 22 -60.27 -61.78 -92.25
C GLN A 22 -58.95 -61.02 -92.36
N LEU A 23 -58.52 -60.64 -93.56
CA LEU A 23 -57.35 -59.77 -93.77
C LEU A 23 -57.55 -58.36 -93.19
N GLN A 24 -58.71 -57.75 -93.37
CA GLN A 24 -59.07 -56.46 -92.76
C GLN A 24 -59.11 -56.55 -91.24
N ARG A 25 -59.67 -57.64 -90.68
CA ARG A 25 -59.67 -57.91 -89.24
C ARG A 25 -58.24 -58.07 -88.70
N ALA A 26 -57.40 -58.85 -89.38
CA ALA A 26 -56.00 -59.09 -88.99
C ALA A 26 -55.16 -57.80 -89.03
N THR A 27 -55.27 -57.00 -90.09
CA THR A 27 -54.57 -55.70 -90.23
C THR A 27 -55.06 -54.64 -89.23
N SER A 28 -56.37 -54.64 -88.91
CA SER A 28 -56.93 -53.78 -87.85
C SER A 28 -56.40 -54.17 -86.47
N ALA A 29 -56.37 -55.47 -86.17
CA ALA A 29 -55.80 -56.01 -84.93
C ALA A 29 -54.29 -55.72 -84.81
N LEU A 30 -53.53 -55.89 -85.90
CA LEU A 30 -52.10 -55.58 -85.96
C LEU A 30 -51.83 -54.10 -85.68
N THR A 31 -52.61 -53.20 -86.28
CA THR A 31 -52.52 -51.74 -86.05
C THR A 31 -52.86 -51.39 -84.60
N SER A 32 -53.93 -51.96 -84.04
CA SER A 32 -54.31 -51.73 -82.63
C SER A 32 -53.25 -52.25 -81.66
N PHE A 33 -52.65 -53.41 -81.94
CA PHE A 33 -51.57 -53.99 -81.14
C PHE A 33 -50.30 -53.14 -81.20
N ARG A 34 -49.92 -52.67 -82.41
CA ARG A 34 -48.79 -51.75 -82.61
C ARG A 34 -48.98 -50.45 -81.83
N ASN A 35 -50.13 -49.80 -81.95
CA ASN A 35 -50.43 -48.57 -81.21
C ASN A 35 -50.36 -48.78 -79.68
N SER A 36 -50.78 -49.95 -79.19
CA SER A 36 -50.66 -50.33 -77.78
C SER A 36 -49.20 -50.52 -77.35
N LEU A 37 -48.37 -51.16 -78.17
CA LEU A 37 -46.93 -51.31 -77.92
C LEU A 37 -46.21 -49.95 -77.90
N ASP A 38 -46.50 -49.07 -78.87
CA ASP A 38 -45.91 -47.73 -78.94
C ASP A 38 -46.32 -46.87 -77.73
N PHE A 39 -47.58 -46.98 -77.26
CA PHE A 39 -48.05 -46.35 -76.03
C PHE A 39 -47.36 -46.92 -74.76
N ILE A 40 -47.22 -48.24 -74.66
CA ILE A 40 -46.52 -48.91 -73.55
C ILE A 40 -45.04 -48.47 -73.52
N LYS A 41 -44.39 -48.39 -74.69
CA LYS A 41 -43.00 -47.92 -74.83
C LYS A 41 -42.85 -46.48 -74.35
N LEU A 42 -43.67 -45.55 -74.85
CA LEU A 42 -43.67 -44.15 -74.44
C LEU A 42 -43.90 -43.99 -72.93
N LYS A 43 -44.84 -44.75 -72.37
CA LYS A 43 -45.12 -44.76 -70.92
C LYS A 43 -43.95 -45.30 -70.12
N SER A 44 -43.29 -46.37 -70.58
CA SER A 44 -42.10 -46.95 -69.96
C SER A 44 -40.93 -45.97 -69.93
N GLU A 45 -40.69 -45.29 -71.06
CA GLU A 45 -39.65 -44.27 -71.22
C GLU A 45 -39.91 -43.06 -70.29
N GLN A 46 -41.16 -42.59 -70.20
CA GLN A 46 -41.55 -41.55 -69.25
C GLN A 46 -41.40 -41.98 -67.79
N THR A 47 -41.71 -43.23 -67.44
CA THR A 47 -41.48 -43.74 -66.07
C THR A 47 -39.99 -43.85 -65.73
N SER A 48 -39.14 -44.23 -66.69
CA SER A 48 -37.68 -44.26 -66.52
C SER A 48 -37.13 -42.85 -66.24
N GLN A 49 -37.50 -41.87 -67.07
CA GLN A 49 -37.11 -40.47 -66.87
C GLN A 49 -37.61 -39.89 -65.53
N ASN A 50 -38.80 -40.28 -65.09
CA ASN A 50 -39.33 -39.86 -63.79
C ASN A 50 -38.60 -40.53 -62.61
N GLN A 51 -38.18 -41.79 -62.76
CA GLN A 51 -37.38 -42.51 -61.77
C GLN A 51 -35.96 -41.91 -61.64
N GLU A 52 -35.36 -41.47 -62.74
CA GLU A 52 -34.09 -40.75 -62.74
C GLU A 52 -34.21 -39.42 -61.98
N LYS A 53 -35.20 -38.58 -62.33
CA LYS A 53 -35.49 -37.30 -61.67
C LYS A 53 -35.75 -37.48 -60.17
N LEU A 54 -36.49 -38.53 -59.78
CA LEU A 54 -36.72 -38.87 -58.38
C LEU A 54 -35.42 -39.27 -57.66
N GLY A 55 -34.51 -39.98 -58.34
CA GLY A 55 -33.17 -40.29 -57.84
C GLY A 55 -32.34 -39.02 -57.58
N GLN A 56 -32.27 -38.13 -58.57
CA GLN A 56 -31.56 -36.84 -58.47
C GLN A 56 -32.10 -35.99 -57.31
N LEU A 57 -33.43 -35.86 -57.19
CA LEU A 57 -34.08 -35.10 -56.11
C LEU A 57 -33.81 -35.72 -54.73
N LYS A 58 -33.81 -37.05 -54.63
CA LYS A 58 -33.53 -37.78 -53.37
C LYS A 58 -32.07 -37.64 -52.91
N THR A 59 -31.12 -37.55 -53.84
CA THR A 59 -29.73 -37.20 -53.52
C THR A 59 -29.67 -35.77 -52.99
N ARG A 60 -30.28 -34.81 -53.69
CA ARG A 60 -30.29 -33.39 -53.29
C ARG A 60 -30.94 -33.14 -51.92
N SER A 61 -31.97 -33.91 -51.56
CA SER A 61 -32.58 -33.85 -50.22
C SER A 61 -31.54 -34.14 -49.13
N ARG A 62 -30.79 -35.25 -49.28
CA ARG A 62 -29.75 -35.65 -48.32
C ARG A 62 -28.61 -34.64 -48.25
N GLU A 63 -28.19 -34.09 -49.38
CA GLU A 63 -27.14 -33.05 -49.43
C GLU A 63 -27.53 -31.83 -48.60
N LEU A 64 -28.78 -31.37 -48.73
CA LEU A 64 -29.33 -30.26 -47.95
C LEU A 64 -29.58 -30.61 -46.48
N GLU A 65 -29.98 -31.86 -46.17
CA GLU A 65 -30.10 -32.37 -44.80
C GLU A 65 -28.73 -32.40 -44.09
N ASP A 66 -27.68 -32.90 -44.77
CA ASP A 66 -26.30 -32.92 -44.27
C ASP A 66 -25.72 -31.50 -44.10
N GLU A 67 -25.99 -30.58 -45.03
CA GLU A 67 -25.60 -29.17 -44.89
C GLU A 67 -26.32 -28.48 -43.72
N LEU A 68 -27.62 -28.74 -43.53
CA LEU A 68 -28.37 -28.22 -42.39
C LEU A 68 -27.82 -28.72 -41.05
N VAL A 69 -27.49 -30.01 -40.95
CA VAL A 69 -26.86 -30.59 -39.74
C VAL A 69 -25.50 -29.94 -39.46
N LYS A 70 -24.65 -29.75 -40.47
CA LYS A 70 -23.36 -29.04 -40.33
C LYS A 70 -23.55 -27.59 -39.91
N ALA A 71 -24.52 -26.88 -40.49
CA ALA A 71 -24.83 -25.49 -40.15
C ALA A 71 -25.36 -25.35 -38.71
N LEU A 72 -26.19 -26.30 -38.24
CA LEU A 72 -26.70 -26.32 -36.87
C LEU A 72 -25.59 -26.62 -35.84
N ALA A 73 -24.64 -27.50 -36.14
CA ALA A 73 -23.46 -27.71 -35.30
C ALA A 73 -22.64 -26.42 -35.15
N VAL A 74 -22.24 -25.81 -36.28
CA VAL A 74 -21.47 -24.55 -36.30
C VAL A 74 -22.22 -23.39 -35.63
N LYS A 75 -23.56 -23.36 -35.71
CA LYS A 75 -24.37 -22.38 -34.97
C LYS A 75 -24.29 -22.62 -33.45
N THR A 76 -24.34 -23.88 -33.01
CA THR A 76 -24.31 -24.26 -31.58
C THR A 76 -22.96 -23.93 -30.96
N ASP A 77 -21.86 -24.23 -31.65
CA ASP A 77 -20.50 -23.90 -31.20
C ASP A 77 -20.29 -22.37 -31.08
N LYS A 78 -20.85 -21.60 -32.02
CA LYS A 78 -20.86 -20.12 -32.01
C LYS A 78 -21.75 -19.53 -30.92
N GLU A 79 -22.77 -20.27 -30.46
CA GLU A 79 -23.61 -19.86 -29.33
C GLU A 79 -22.87 -20.09 -28.01
N ALA A 80 -22.31 -21.29 -27.81
CA ALA A 80 -21.53 -21.64 -26.62
C ALA A 80 -20.34 -20.68 -26.41
N THR A 81 -19.52 -20.48 -27.44
CA THR A 81 -18.38 -19.52 -27.37
C THR A 81 -18.82 -18.07 -27.13
N ARG A 82 -20.04 -17.68 -27.51
CA ARG A 82 -20.60 -16.36 -27.18
C ARG A 82 -21.05 -16.27 -25.72
N MET A 83 -21.57 -17.35 -25.15
CA MET A 83 -21.90 -17.43 -23.72
C MET A 83 -20.62 -17.36 -22.87
N ASP A 84 -19.60 -18.14 -23.20
CA ASP A 84 -18.29 -18.11 -22.50
C ASP A 84 -17.67 -16.70 -22.50
N LEU A 85 -17.74 -16.00 -23.64
CA LEU A 85 -17.27 -14.62 -23.77
C LEU A 85 -18.11 -13.63 -22.96
N ASN A 86 -19.44 -13.79 -22.92
CA ASN A 86 -20.31 -12.96 -22.09
C ASN A 86 -19.99 -13.10 -20.60
N ASP A 87 -19.80 -14.33 -20.12
CA ASP A 87 -19.55 -14.60 -18.71
C ASP A 87 -18.15 -14.13 -18.29
N SER A 88 -17.17 -14.25 -19.20
CA SER A 88 -15.84 -13.62 -19.06
C SER A 88 -15.94 -12.09 -18.98
N VAL A 89 -16.79 -11.45 -19.80
CA VAL A 89 -17.04 -9.99 -19.74
C VAL A 89 -17.76 -9.58 -18.45
N LEU A 90 -18.69 -10.39 -17.93
CA LEU A 90 -19.33 -10.14 -16.64
C LEU A 90 -18.34 -10.24 -15.47
N ALA A 91 -17.48 -11.27 -15.47
CA ALA A 91 -16.41 -11.42 -14.49
C ALA A 91 -15.39 -10.26 -14.55
N ALA A 92 -15.03 -9.80 -15.75
CA ALA A 92 -14.17 -8.64 -15.94
C ALA A 92 -14.81 -7.35 -15.40
N LYS A 93 -16.10 -7.11 -15.65
CA LYS A 93 -16.84 -5.96 -15.09
C LYS A 93 -16.88 -5.98 -13.57
N ALA A 94 -17.16 -7.13 -12.95
CA ALA A 94 -17.13 -7.28 -11.50
C ALA A 94 -15.75 -6.95 -10.90
N ARG A 95 -14.67 -7.43 -11.55
CA ARG A 95 -13.29 -7.11 -11.16
C ARG A 95 -12.93 -5.62 -11.31
N ILE A 96 -13.48 -4.93 -12.30
CA ILE A 96 -13.26 -3.49 -12.49
C ILE A 96 -13.90 -2.67 -11.35
N GLU A 97 -15.16 -2.97 -10.99
CA GLU A 97 -15.83 -2.28 -9.88
C GLU A 97 -15.19 -2.60 -8.51
N GLU A 98 -14.64 -3.82 -8.33
CA GLU A 98 -13.85 -4.16 -7.15
C GLU A 98 -12.56 -3.32 -7.06
N LEU A 99 -11.77 -3.27 -8.13
CA LEU A 99 -10.54 -2.47 -8.19
C LEU A 99 -10.81 -0.97 -8.00
N LYS A 100 -11.90 -0.46 -8.57
CA LYS A 100 -12.37 0.93 -8.40
C LYS A 100 -12.68 1.25 -6.94
N ARG A 101 -13.36 0.35 -6.21
CA ARG A 101 -13.61 0.53 -4.76
C ARG A 101 -12.30 0.51 -3.95
N ILE A 102 -11.37 -0.38 -4.30
CA ILE A 102 -10.04 -0.45 -3.67
C ILE A 102 -9.24 0.85 -3.91
N VAL A 103 -9.30 1.42 -5.11
CA VAL A 103 -8.67 2.72 -5.42
C VAL A 103 -9.29 3.85 -4.58
N GLN A 104 -10.62 3.94 -4.51
CA GLN A 104 -11.32 4.94 -3.70
C GLN A 104 -10.95 4.86 -2.20
N ILE A 105 -10.82 3.64 -1.66
CA ILE A 105 -10.41 3.42 -0.27
C ILE A 105 -8.93 3.81 -0.04
N LYS A 106 -8.08 3.71 -1.07
CA LYS A 106 -6.68 4.17 -1.00
C LYS A 106 -6.57 5.69 -1.07
N THR A 107 -7.20 6.33 -2.05
CA THR A 107 -7.10 7.79 -2.21
C THR A 107 -7.64 8.53 -0.99
N ALA A 108 -8.77 8.08 -0.42
CA ALA A 108 -9.30 8.65 0.82
C ALA A 108 -8.34 8.54 2.02
N LYS A 109 -7.52 7.48 2.09
CA LYS A 109 -6.47 7.34 3.11
C LYS A 109 -5.24 8.19 2.83
N GLU A 110 -4.86 8.32 1.55
CA GLU A 110 -3.76 9.22 1.13
C GLU A 110 -4.12 10.68 1.43
N GLU A 111 -5.39 11.06 1.26
CA GLU A 111 -5.96 12.36 1.68
C GLU A 111 -5.97 12.52 3.21
N GLU A 112 -6.40 11.51 3.97
CA GLU A 112 -6.36 11.51 5.44
C GLU A 112 -4.94 11.69 5.99
N TYR A 113 -3.97 10.90 5.51
CA TYR A 113 -2.57 11.03 5.90
C TYR A 113 -1.98 12.38 5.47
N GLY A 114 -2.34 12.89 4.28
CA GLY A 114 -1.95 14.23 3.84
C GLY A 114 -2.41 15.32 4.80
N ALA A 115 -3.68 15.28 5.21
CA ALA A 115 -4.24 16.23 6.17
C ALA A 115 -3.58 16.14 7.57
N ILE A 116 -3.26 14.92 8.03
CA ILE A 116 -2.51 14.70 9.29
C ILE A 116 -1.10 15.30 9.20
N ILE A 117 -0.38 15.06 8.10
CA ILE A 117 0.97 15.58 7.88
C ILE A 117 0.95 17.12 7.82
N SER A 118 0.08 17.73 7.01
CA SER A 118 -0.04 19.19 6.93
C SER A 118 -0.34 19.83 8.29
N ARG A 119 -1.24 19.23 9.08
CA ARG A 119 -1.54 19.69 10.44
C ARG A 119 -0.32 19.58 11.38
N GLN A 120 0.48 18.52 11.26
CA GLN A 120 1.70 18.35 12.05
C GLN A 120 2.78 19.36 11.63
N SER A 121 2.99 19.59 10.33
CA SER A 121 3.93 20.60 9.83
C SER A 121 3.59 22.00 10.34
N MET A 122 2.32 22.42 10.27
CA MET A 122 1.88 23.73 10.81
C MET A 122 2.09 23.84 12.33
N ALA A 123 1.92 22.74 13.07
CA ALA A 123 2.15 22.72 14.52
C ALA A 123 3.64 22.79 14.89
N ILE A 124 4.53 22.22 14.06
CA ILE A 124 5.98 22.32 14.20
C ILE A 124 6.45 23.75 13.89
N GLU A 125 6.06 24.30 12.74
CA GLU A 125 6.40 25.67 12.32
C GLU A 125 5.96 26.73 13.37
N ALA A 126 4.73 26.62 13.87
CA ALA A 126 4.22 27.48 14.93
C ALA A 126 4.84 27.24 16.32
N GLN A 127 5.66 26.20 16.50
CA GLN A 127 6.45 25.94 17.69
C GLN A 127 7.90 26.41 17.50
N GLU A 128 8.50 26.21 16.33
CA GLU A 128 9.81 26.75 15.95
C GLU A 128 9.82 28.29 16.02
N GLU A 129 8.77 28.94 15.51
CA GLU A 129 8.63 30.41 15.59
C GLU A 129 8.58 30.92 17.05
N LYS A 130 7.95 30.17 17.96
CA LYS A 130 7.92 30.48 19.41
C LYS A 130 9.26 30.25 20.08
N VAL A 131 9.92 29.12 19.76
CA VAL A 131 11.27 28.82 20.28
C VAL A 131 12.26 29.89 19.84
N LYS A 132 12.17 30.34 18.58
CA LYS A 132 12.98 31.46 18.08
C LYS A 132 12.72 32.73 18.88
N LYS A 133 11.47 33.22 18.96
CA LYS A 133 11.11 34.42 19.74
C LYS A 133 11.58 34.35 21.19
N ASN A 134 11.46 33.19 21.83
CA ASN A 134 11.95 32.97 23.21
C ASN A 134 13.49 32.97 23.30
N THR A 135 14.19 32.56 22.25
CA THR A 135 15.66 32.59 22.18
C THR A 135 16.15 34.03 21.95
N ASP A 136 15.57 34.74 20.98
CA ASP A 136 15.84 36.15 20.68
C ASP A 136 15.66 37.03 21.94
N HIS A 137 14.58 36.79 22.71
CA HIS A 137 14.36 37.46 24.01
C HIS A 137 15.39 37.08 25.07
N LYS A 138 15.79 35.81 25.16
CA LYS A 138 16.75 35.34 26.18
C LYS A 138 18.15 35.92 25.93
N GLU A 139 18.62 35.89 24.68
CA GLU A 139 19.90 36.47 24.27
C GLU A 139 19.96 37.96 24.62
N SER A 140 18.91 38.72 24.26
CA SER A 140 18.79 40.13 24.64
C SER A 140 18.79 40.40 26.15
N THR A 141 18.29 39.47 26.99
CA THR A 141 18.38 39.63 28.46
C THR A 141 19.77 39.32 29.01
N GLU A 142 20.47 38.32 28.46
CA GLU A 142 21.82 37.94 28.91
C GLU A 142 22.88 39.00 28.51
N ASP A 143 22.73 39.58 27.32
CA ASP A 143 23.52 40.74 26.87
C ASP A 143 23.33 41.95 27.79
N ALA A 144 22.09 42.26 28.16
CA ALA A 144 21.77 43.35 29.07
C ALA A 144 22.38 43.12 30.47
N ILE A 145 22.23 41.92 31.03
CA ILE A 145 22.84 41.52 32.31
C ILE A 145 24.37 41.65 32.23
N SER A 146 24.99 41.13 31.17
CA SER A 146 26.44 41.21 30.94
C SER A 146 26.93 42.66 30.83
N TRP A 147 26.18 43.53 30.15
CA TRP A 147 26.48 44.96 30.04
C TRP A 147 26.42 45.66 31.39
N TYR A 148 25.33 45.46 32.17
CA TYR A 148 25.21 46.04 33.51
C TYR A 148 26.30 45.54 34.46
N ASN A 149 26.56 44.23 34.47
CA ASN A 149 27.62 43.63 35.29
C ASN A 149 28.98 44.28 35.04
N LYS A 150 29.32 44.49 33.76
CA LYS A 150 30.58 45.10 33.32
C LYS A 150 30.66 46.60 33.62
N VAL A 151 29.62 47.36 33.29
CA VAL A 151 29.60 48.83 33.42
C VAL A 151 29.51 49.28 34.88
N LEU A 152 28.71 48.58 35.69
CA LEU A 152 28.57 48.90 37.11
C LEU A 152 29.70 48.30 37.97
N GLY A 153 30.42 47.28 37.48
CA GLY A 153 31.30 46.47 38.31
C GLY A 153 30.51 45.83 39.46
N PHE A 154 29.34 45.26 39.14
CA PHE A 154 28.37 44.80 40.14
C PHE A 154 27.55 43.64 39.58
N ARG A 155 27.60 42.49 40.23
CA ARG A 155 26.82 41.29 39.85
C ARG A 155 26.05 40.72 41.05
N ILE A 156 25.07 39.88 40.74
CA ILE A 156 24.21 39.23 41.74
C ILE A 156 24.23 37.73 41.50
N GLU A 157 24.54 36.95 42.55
CA GLU A 157 24.56 35.48 42.54
C GLU A 157 23.46 34.93 43.47
N GLY A 158 22.69 33.94 43.00
CA GLY A 158 21.62 33.29 43.77
C GLY A 158 22.09 32.02 44.48
N GLY A 159 21.69 31.82 45.74
CA GLY A 159 22.02 30.63 46.51
C GLY A 159 21.19 30.51 47.80
N ARG A 160 21.82 30.23 48.94
CA ARG A 160 21.18 30.26 50.28
C ARG A 160 20.71 31.66 50.71
N GLY A 161 21.09 32.68 49.95
CA GLY A 161 20.59 34.05 49.97
C GLY A 161 20.91 34.69 48.62
N VAL A 162 20.64 35.99 48.49
CA VAL A 162 21.10 36.80 47.36
C VAL A 162 22.47 37.37 47.71
N LYS A 163 23.51 36.94 46.99
CA LYS A 163 24.87 37.46 47.13
C LYS A 163 25.06 38.62 46.16
N PHE A 164 25.33 39.79 46.72
CA PHE A 164 25.66 41.01 46.00
C PHE A 164 27.18 41.15 45.95
N ILE A 165 27.75 41.39 44.78
CA ILE A 165 29.21 41.43 44.58
C ILE A 165 29.58 42.64 43.76
N PHE A 166 30.57 43.38 44.24
CA PHE A 166 31.15 44.52 43.56
C PHE A 166 32.61 44.23 43.21
N ASN A 167 32.98 44.62 42.00
CA ASN A 167 34.34 44.78 41.53
C ASN A 167 34.54 46.29 41.22
N ASN A 168 35.74 46.73 40.82
CA ASN A 168 36.05 48.15 40.60
C ASN A 168 35.74 49.03 41.83
N ILE A 169 35.99 48.51 43.04
CA ILE A 169 35.91 49.26 44.31
C ILE A 169 37.28 49.84 44.65
N ASN A 170 38.30 48.98 44.67
CA ASN A 170 39.70 49.35 44.78
C ASN A 170 40.24 49.71 43.37
N THR A 171 40.82 50.90 43.22
CA THR A 171 41.41 51.36 41.95
C THR A 171 42.77 50.72 41.65
N GLU A 172 43.50 50.28 42.68
CA GLU A 172 44.78 49.57 42.52
C GLU A 172 44.57 48.10 42.18
N HIS A 173 43.48 47.51 42.67
CA HIS A 173 43.08 46.12 42.39
C HIS A 173 41.63 46.03 41.88
N PRO A 174 41.32 46.45 40.62
CA PRO A 174 39.95 46.51 40.12
C PRO A 174 39.19 45.17 40.07
N HIS A 175 39.93 44.05 40.06
CA HIS A 175 39.36 42.70 40.06
C HIS A 175 39.08 42.12 41.46
N GLU A 176 39.45 42.83 42.53
CA GLU A 176 39.15 42.46 43.91
C GLU A 176 37.62 42.46 44.17
N GLU A 177 37.12 41.47 44.92
CA GLU A 177 35.69 41.21 45.08
C GLU A 177 35.18 41.59 46.47
N TYR A 178 34.29 42.57 46.53
CA TYR A 178 33.65 43.06 47.74
C TYR A 178 32.21 42.54 47.74
N SER A 179 31.80 41.75 48.72
CA SER A 179 30.49 41.08 48.66
C SER A 179 29.76 40.95 49.99
N PHE A 180 28.44 40.84 49.91
CA PHE A 180 27.60 40.54 51.05
C PHE A 180 26.43 39.65 50.64
N ILE A 181 25.90 38.85 51.57
CA ILE A 181 24.78 37.93 51.32
C ILE A 181 23.58 38.32 52.17
N VAL A 182 22.48 38.72 51.54
CA VAL A 182 21.20 39.01 52.22
C VAL A 182 20.18 37.92 51.90
N ARG A 183 19.47 37.48 52.93
CA ARG A 183 18.37 36.52 52.82
C ARG A 183 17.09 37.13 53.41
N HIS A 184 15.98 37.00 52.70
CA HIS A 184 14.68 37.54 53.08
C HIS A 184 13.71 36.39 53.37
N GLU A 185 13.39 36.19 54.64
CA GLU A 185 12.47 35.17 55.17
C GLU A 185 11.53 35.85 56.16
N ASP A 186 10.27 35.43 56.26
CA ASP A 186 9.27 35.98 57.19
C ASP A 186 9.20 37.53 57.21
N ASN A 187 9.17 38.13 56.01
CA ASN A 187 9.21 39.58 55.75
C ASN A 187 10.40 40.31 56.39
N THR A 188 11.47 39.59 56.72
CA THR A 188 12.65 40.08 57.44
C THR A 188 13.92 39.81 56.65
N TYR A 189 14.68 40.87 56.37
CA TYR A 189 16.02 40.80 55.82
C TYR A 189 17.04 40.44 56.89
N THR A 190 17.82 39.39 56.63
CA THR A 190 18.95 38.93 57.43
C THR A 190 20.24 39.02 56.59
N LEU A 191 21.31 39.53 57.18
CA LEU A 191 22.65 39.49 56.61
C LEU A 191 23.33 38.19 57.03
N LEU A 192 23.73 37.36 56.08
CA LEU A 192 24.35 36.06 56.32
C LEU A 192 25.89 36.12 56.30
N ASP A 193 26.44 37.01 55.48
CA ASP A 193 27.87 37.14 55.22
C ASP A 193 28.18 38.55 54.69
N CYS A 194 29.39 39.04 54.95
CA CYS A 194 29.91 40.32 54.48
C CYS A 194 31.44 40.26 54.46
N HIS A 195 32.02 40.32 53.26
CA HIS A 195 33.46 40.30 53.03
C HIS A 195 33.87 41.49 52.15
N PRO A 196 34.69 42.43 52.65
CA PRO A 196 35.18 42.54 54.03
C PRO A 196 34.06 42.78 55.05
N PHE A 197 34.36 42.60 56.34
CA PHE A 197 33.44 42.97 57.41
C PHE A 197 33.26 44.50 57.48
N LEU A 198 32.06 44.95 57.84
CA LEU A 198 31.70 46.36 57.99
C LEU A 198 30.88 46.55 59.28
N GLU A 199 31.37 47.41 60.18
CA GLU A 199 30.84 47.53 61.56
C GLU A 199 29.38 48.01 61.60
N ASP A 200 29.01 49.00 60.79
CA ASP A 200 27.65 49.59 60.76
C ASP A 200 26.56 48.68 60.16
N THR A 201 26.91 47.49 59.66
CA THR A 201 25.99 46.61 58.92
C THR A 201 24.71 46.27 59.69
N LYS A 202 24.80 46.16 61.01
CA LYS A 202 23.65 45.87 61.88
C LYS A 202 22.59 46.97 61.82
N GLU A 203 22.98 48.24 61.80
CA GLU A 203 22.05 49.37 61.70
C GLU A 203 21.47 49.49 60.29
N LEU A 204 22.29 49.26 59.26
CA LEU A 204 21.85 49.25 57.87
C LEU A 204 20.81 48.16 57.60
N VAL A 205 20.94 46.98 58.23
CA VAL A 205 19.95 45.90 58.17
C VAL A 205 18.66 46.27 58.92
N GLN A 206 18.73 46.98 60.04
CA GLN A 206 17.53 47.49 60.73
C GLN A 206 16.79 48.54 59.88
N GLU A 207 17.50 49.47 59.25
CA GLU A 207 16.90 50.45 58.33
C GLU A 207 16.34 49.79 57.06
N LEU A 208 17.00 48.75 56.53
CA LEU A 208 16.47 47.95 55.42
C LEU A 208 15.13 47.29 55.79
N ASN A 209 15.06 46.66 56.97
CA ASN A 209 13.81 46.07 57.49
C ASN A 209 12.72 47.11 57.73
N ARG A 210 13.08 48.32 58.18
CA ARG A 210 12.13 49.43 58.42
C ARG A 210 11.58 50.07 57.14
N THR A 211 12.36 50.06 56.06
CA THR A 211 12.06 50.83 54.83
C THR A 211 11.79 49.99 53.58
N ASN A 212 12.11 48.69 53.61
CA ASN A 212 12.15 47.81 52.44
C ASN A 212 13.07 48.36 51.29
N GLY A 213 14.02 49.23 51.64
CA GLY A 213 14.79 50.05 50.72
C GLY A 213 16.00 49.35 50.09
N LEU A 214 15.84 48.15 49.52
CA LEU A 214 16.97 47.30 49.08
C LEU A 214 17.96 48.02 48.16
N PHE A 215 17.51 48.81 47.18
CA PHE A 215 18.40 49.58 46.30
C PHE A 215 19.25 50.62 47.07
N LYS A 216 18.65 51.32 48.05
CA LYS A 216 19.34 52.27 48.93
C LYS A 216 20.38 51.53 49.80
N PHE A 217 20.03 50.36 50.33
CA PHE A 217 20.93 49.51 51.11
C PHE A 217 22.14 49.03 50.28
N VAL A 218 21.91 48.45 49.10
CA VAL A 218 22.97 48.00 48.17
C VAL A 218 23.93 49.14 47.82
N ARG A 219 23.39 50.35 47.59
CA ARG A 219 24.20 51.55 47.34
C ARG A 219 25.05 51.94 48.55
N ILE A 220 24.48 52.02 49.75
CA ILE A 220 25.22 52.40 50.97
C ILE A 220 26.31 51.37 51.29
N MET A 221 26.04 50.08 51.10
CA MET A 221 27.06 49.03 51.25
C MET A 221 28.25 49.24 50.30
N ARG A 222 28.00 49.65 49.04
CA ARG A 222 29.08 50.02 48.11
C ARG A 222 29.87 51.23 48.57
N GLU A 223 29.19 52.29 49.00
CA GLU A 223 29.81 53.52 49.52
C GLU A 223 30.66 53.21 50.79
N LYS A 224 30.22 52.29 51.65
CA LYS A 224 30.97 51.80 52.82
C LYS A 224 32.20 50.97 52.44
N PHE A 225 32.12 50.08 51.45
CA PHE A 225 33.29 49.36 50.94
C PHE A 225 34.33 50.33 50.35
N GLN A 226 33.91 51.33 49.58
CA GLN A 226 34.81 52.36 49.04
C GLN A 226 35.49 53.19 50.16
N ALA A 227 34.76 53.51 51.23
CA ALA A 227 35.33 54.18 52.39
C ALA A 227 36.36 53.31 53.14
N ALA A 228 36.09 52.00 53.31
CA ALA A 228 37.02 51.07 53.95
C ALA A 228 38.36 50.96 53.20
N VAL A 229 38.32 50.87 51.86
CA VAL A 229 39.53 50.90 51.01
C VAL A 229 40.28 52.23 51.16
N SER A 230 39.55 53.35 51.18
CA SER A 230 40.14 54.70 51.27
C SER A 230 40.84 55.00 52.61
N ILE A 231 40.46 54.28 53.67
CA ILE A 231 41.02 54.41 55.03
C ILE A 231 42.16 53.39 55.27
N GLY A 232 42.19 52.31 54.49
CA GLY A 232 42.96 51.11 54.78
C GLY A 232 42.23 50.22 55.79
N TYR A 233 42.37 48.90 55.66
CA TYR A 233 41.72 47.97 56.58
C TYR A 233 42.28 48.10 58.01
N PRO A 234 41.42 48.25 59.04
CA PRO A 234 41.86 48.09 60.42
C PRO A 234 42.20 46.60 60.65
N ASP A 235 43.49 46.30 60.76
CA ASP A 235 44.03 44.94 60.91
C ASP A 235 43.65 44.34 62.27
N GLN A 236 42.54 43.59 62.31
CA GLN A 236 41.94 43.12 63.56
C GLN A 236 42.45 41.74 63.99
N ALA A 237 43.67 41.76 64.53
CA ALA A 237 44.21 40.90 65.59
C ALA A 237 43.88 39.38 65.54
N ILE A 238 44.90 38.59 65.23
CA ILE A 238 44.89 37.12 65.38
C ILE A 238 44.53 36.73 66.83
N SER A 239 43.39 36.07 67.02
CA SER A 239 43.02 35.45 68.30
C SER A 239 43.82 34.16 68.53
N VAL A 240 45.05 34.31 69.02
CA VAL A 240 45.89 33.16 69.43
C VAL A 240 45.46 32.68 70.81
N HIS A 241 44.76 31.55 70.86
CA HIS A 241 44.67 30.74 72.08
C HIS A 241 45.50 29.47 71.89
N PRO A 242 46.66 29.33 72.56
CA PRO A 242 47.49 28.14 72.43
C PRO A 242 46.99 27.02 73.35
N GLU A 243 47.08 25.77 72.89
CA GLU A 243 47.78 24.70 73.63
C GLU A 243 47.92 23.41 72.80
N SER A 244 48.82 22.52 73.25
CA SER A 244 48.97 21.11 72.84
C SER A 244 49.17 20.79 71.35
N ALA A 245 50.43 20.86 70.92
CA ALA A 245 50.91 20.08 69.78
C ALA A 245 51.56 18.76 70.28
N THR A 246 51.35 17.64 69.57
CA THR A 246 52.41 16.63 69.32
C THR A 246 52.01 15.61 68.23
N VAL A 247 52.88 15.48 67.22
CA VAL A 247 53.26 14.25 66.48
C VAL A 247 52.17 13.37 65.81
N SER A 248 52.00 13.58 64.50
CA SER A 248 52.29 12.63 63.39
C SER A 248 52.01 11.12 63.53
N ILE A 249 51.40 10.50 62.49
CA ILE A 249 51.96 9.39 61.67
C ILE A 249 50.99 9.00 60.52
N SER A 250 51.56 8.43 59.44
CA SER A 250 51.02 7.89 58.18
C SER A 250 49.59 7.32 58.10
N ALA A 251 49.01 7.41 56.88
CA ALA A 251 47.85 6.62 56.43
C ALA A 251 48.18 5.11 56.33
N PRO A 252 47.16 4.21 56.30
CA PRO A 252 46.61 3.79 55.00
C PRO A 252 45.07 3.60 54.99
N THR A 253 44.57 2.86 53.99
CA THR A 253 43.17 2.76 53.52
C THR A 253 42.35 1.60 54.11
N SER A 254 41.02 1.64 53.89
CA SER A 254 39.95 0.59 54.03
C SER A 254 38.88 0.97 55.07
N SER A 255 37.60 0.65 54.92
CA SER A 255 36.85 0.12 53.75
C SER A 255 35.34 0.40 53.90
N VAL A 256 34.62 0.53 52.78
CA VAL A 256 33.14 0.51 52.75
C VAL A 256 32.66 -0.94 52.60
N SER A 257 31.59 -1.32 53.30
CA SER A 257 31.04 -2.68 53.27
C SER A 257 29.88 -2.83 52.29
N ALA A 258 29.96 -3.91 51.50
CA ALA A 258 28.93 -4.62 50.73
C ALA A 258 27.53 -3.99 50.52
N ASN A 259 27.22 -3.69 49.25
CA ASN A 259 26.22 -4.38 48.41
C ASN A 259 26.20 -3.71 47.01
N GLY A 260 26.03 -4.39 45.87
CA GLY A 260 25.90 -5.82 45.58
C GLY A 260 25.41 -6.02 44.13
N SER A 261 25.69 -7.18 43.51
CA SER A 261 25.33 -7.61 42.14
C SER A 261 25.98 -6.87 40.93
N GLU A 262 26.51 -7.68 40.02
CA GLU A 262 27.14 -7.33 38.74
C GLU A 262 26.06 -7.18 37.64
N SER A 263 26.09 -6.21 36.70
CA SER A 263 27.03 -5.98 35.59
C SER A 263 26.89 -6.96 34.40
N ARG A 264 26.60 -6.42 33.19
CA ARG A 264 27.35 -6.75 31.96
C ARG A 264 27.16 -5.71 30.83
N ASN A 265 28.26 -5.44 30.14
CA ASN A 265 28.49 -4.88 28.80
C ASN A 265 27.34 -4.15 28.05
N GLU A 266 27.66 -2.99 27.47
CA GLU A 266 28.02 -2.97 26.03
C GLU A 266 28.93 -1.78 25.66
N GLN A 267 29.43 -1.76 24.41
CA GLN A 267 30.58 -0.96 23.99
C GLN A 267 30.20 0.33 23.23
N ASN A 268 31.12 1.31 23.24
CA ASN A 268 31.03 2.54 22.45
C ASN A 268 30.83 2.27 20.94
N GLN A 269 29.92 3.02 20.28
CA GLN A 269 30.24 3.85 19.10
C GLN A 269 29.07 4.65 18.52
N LEU A 270 29.34 5.92 18.22
CA LEU A 270 28.68 6.88 17.32
C LEU A 270 29.75 7.97 17.00
N PRO A 271 29.62 8.85 15.98
CA PRO A 271 28.51 9.02 15.02
C PRO A 271 28.95 8.93 13.53
N GLY A 272 28.02 9.09 12.57
CA GLY A 272 28.37 9.33 11.16
C GLY A 272 27.24 9.18 10.13
N GLN A 273 26.73 10.32 9.62
CA GLN A 273 25.93 10.48 8.39
C GLN A 273 26.53 11.68 7.60
N PRO A 274 26.10 12.04 6.37
CA PRO A 274 25.18 11.40 5.41
C PRO A 274 25.79 11.26 3.98
N GLY A 275 25.02 10.88 2.94
CA GLY A 275 25.38 11.23 1.55
C GLY A 275 24.80 10.42 0.36
N ALA A 276 23.86 11.04 -0.36
CA ALA A 276 23.59 10.96 -1.82
C ALA A 276 23.57 9.62 -2.62
N LEU A 277 22.37 9.29 -3.13
CA LEU A 277 22.03 9.03 -4.56
C LEU A 277 23.06 8.39 -5.53
N GLU A 278 22.74 7.20 -6.06
CA GLU A 278 22.67 7.01 -7.54
C GLU A 278 21.67 5.90 -7.94
N ILE A 279 21.09 5.99 -9.14
CA ILE A 279 20.24 4.96 -9.75
C ILE A 279 20.95 4.40 -10.98
N ARG A 280 21.20 3.09 -11.04
CA ARG A 280 21.61 2.45 -12.31
C ARG A 280 21.07 1.03 -12.49
N ASN A 281 20.70 0.75 -13.75
CA ASN A 281 19.99 -0.45 -14.18
C ASN A 281 20.86 -1.38 -15.05
N LYS A 282 20.44 -2.65 -15.16
CA LYS A 282 21.02 -3.73 -16.00
C LYS A 282 22.31 -4.34 -15.38
N LYS A 283 22.69 -5.59 -15.65
CA LYS A 283 22.36 -6.46 -16.81
C LYS A 283 22.37 -7.96 -16.45
N VAL A 284 21.53 -8.73 -17.16
CA VAL A 284 21.47 -10.21 -17.09
C VAL A 284 22.79 -10.88 -17.50
N LYS A 285 23.14 -11.99 -16.84
CA LYS A 285 23.92 -13.09 -17.42
C LYS A 285 23.25 -14.43 -17.15
N ARG A 286 23.22 -15.32 -18.15
CA ARG A 286 22.95 -16.76 -17.99
C ARG A 286 24.24 -17.53 -18.29
N VAL A 287 24.58 -18.51 -17.45
CA VAL A 287 25.40 -19.70 -17.76
C VAL A 287 24.90 -20.79 -16.80
N GLY A 288 24.63 -22.04 -17.18
CA GLY A 288 24.65 -22.69 -18.50
C GLY A 288 25.05 -24.17 -18.36
N VAL A 289 24.74 -25.02 -19.37
CA VAL A 289 25.26 -26.42 -19.56
C VAL A 289 24.77 -27.43 -18.49
N GLU A 290 24.29 -28.67 -18.74
CA GLU A 290 23.81 -29.48 -19.90
C GLU A 290 22.93 -30.63 -19.29
N LYS A 291 22.47 -31.77 -19.88
CA LYS A 291 22.54 -32.50 -21.18
C LYS A 291 21.23 -33.35 -21.23
N SER A 292 20.38 -33.27 -22.26
CA SER A 292 20.29 -34.18 -23.42
C SER A 292 19.53 -35.52 -23.23
N GLN A 293 18.92 -36.01 -24.33
CA GLN A 293 18.21 -37.29 -24.54
C GLN A 293 16.84 -37.40 -23.81
N ILE A 294 15.69 -37.26 -24.49
CA ILE A 294 15.06 -38.15 -25.50
C ILE A 294 14.56 -39.47 -24.88
N LEU A 295 13.23 -39.58 -24.64
CA LEU A 295 12.35 -40.67 -25.12
C LEU A 295 10.93 -40.56 -24.53
N SER A 296 9.94 -40.81 -25.36
CA SER A 296 8.58 -41.28 -25.02
C SER A 296 8.15 -42.16 -26.19
N PRO A 297 7.50 -43.32 -25.98
CA PRO A 297 6.03 -43.31 -25.88
C PRO A 297 5.44 -44.47 -25.02
N ALA A 298 4.15 -44.79 -25.25
CA ALA A 298 3.44 -46.06 -24.96
C ALA A 298 2.61 -46.19 -23.65
N SER A 299 1.46 -45.52 -23.64
CA SER A 299 0.11 -46.13 -23.58
C SER A 299 -0.14 -47.47 -22.85
N ALA A 300 -0.86 -47.42 -21.71
CA ALA A 300 -1.87 -48.41 -21.26
C ALA A 300 -2.62 -47.87 -20.01
N SER A 301 -3.87 -48.23 -19.67
CA SER A 301 -5.02 -48.72 -20.46
C SER A 301 -6.30 -48.66 -19.57
N SER A 302 -7.51 -48.67 -20.17
CA SER A 302 -8.81 -49.09 -19.57
C SER A 302 -9.32 -48.31 -18.31
N HIS A 303 -10.57 -47.84 -18.23
CA HIS A 303 -11.80 -48.59 -18.51
C HIS A 303 -12.97 -47.71 -18.99
N ARG A 304 -13.82 -48.28 -19.85
CA ARG A 304 -15.18 -47.75 -20.14
C ARG A 304 -16.19 -48.32 -19.12
N ARG A 305 -17.19 -47.53 -18.68
CA ARG A 305 -18.56 -48.04 -18.44
C ARG A 305 -19.64 -46.95 -18.29
N SER A 306 -20.57 -46.97 -19.23
CA SER A 306 -21.93 -46.40 -19.25
C SER A 306 -22.70 -47.15 -20.37
N PRO A 307 -24.03 -47.03 -20.56
CA PRO A 307 -25.03 -46.19 -19.90
C PRO A 307 -25.86 -47.05 -18.90
N ARG A 308 -27.21 -47.11 -18.76
CA ARG A 308 -28.36 -46.66 -19.56
C ARG A 308 -29.63 -46.46 -18.70
N LEU A 309 -30.58 -45.74 -19.31
CA LEU A 309 -31.96 -45.44 -18.90
C LEU A 309 -32.78 -46.64 -18.37
N LEU A 310 -33.74 -46.35 -17.48
CA LEU A 310 -35.04 -47.01 -17.46
C LEU A 310 -36.10 -46.07 -16.85
N ALA A 311 -37.31 -46.05 -17.42
CA ALA A 311 -38.46 -45.31 -16.92
C ALA A 311 -39.69 -46.22 -16.94
N SER A 312 -40.60 -46.06 -15.96
CA SER A 312 -41.97 -46.56 -16.08
C SER A 312 -42.90 -45.86 -15.08
N ASN A 313 -44.18 -45.73 -15.45
CA ASN A 313 -45.22 -45.08 -14.66
C ASN A 313 -45.94 -46.07 -13.74
N ARG A 314 -46.51 -45.59 -12.62
CA ARG A 314 -47.89 -45.99 -12.27
C ARG A 314 -48.63 -44.93 -11.45
N ALA A 315 -49.91 -44.77 -11.77
CA ALA A 315 -50.80 -43.78 -11.18
C ALA A 315 -51.40 -44.21 -9.83
N LYS A 316 -52.03 -43.26 -9.13
CA LYS A 316 -53.35 -43.45 -8.52
C LYS A 316 -54.07 -42.13 -8.22
N ASN A 317 -55.39 -42.25 -8.22
CA ASN A 317 -56.44 -41.25 -7.98
C ASN A 317 -56.20 -40.42 -6.70
N ASN A 318 -56.52 -39.12 -6.73
CA ASN A 318 -57.89 -38.66 -6.48
C ASN A 318 -58.14 -37.29 -7.12
#